data_AF-A0A2E8QUI4-F1
#
_entry.id   AF-A0A2E8QUI4-F1
#
_cell.length_a   1.000
_cell.length_b   1.000
_cell.length_c   1.000
_cell.angle_alpha   90.00
_cell.angle_beta   90.00
_cell.angle_gamma   90.00
#
_symmetry.space_group_name_H-M   'P 1'
#
loop_
_entity.id
_entity.type
_entity.pdbx_description
1 polymer ?
#
loop_
_entity_poly.entity_id
_entity_poly.type
_entity_poly.pdbx_seq_one_letter_code
_entity_poly.pdbx_strand_id
1 'polypeptide(L)'
;MSLTRDLPNRYHSPTLLGVVTSLFFLSSPIGAQVVTWDPVPEGHPRTAAELNGFSAHTRHLEMWDYLEQLRGVSSDMRLGTYGETREGRKLPYAIFSRPLISEPWEAMALDRPVILFAANVHGGERTFREGLLVLMRDLATRGTAANNLLDQVTILVAPQINPDGFEATERGQRGNSWGIDLNRDYVKLEHATIQSYVQNMITEWRPHLFIDGHNGGARPYNLNYQCTSHYDSAIELTLLCDDEIFPAIDAKLGVENMMAWYYSRGNEEEWNTGGSQVRIGRNYGGMVNSVGILFEAPRQELEIGARAGYLGYLAVAEWVVANAEHLVSTVEDARAETISMGAEPRGQIAVEMEYAAEDYPVDYVIVRGGDFNDQPAMPVDTIEVTGARLMKKPVAVTLRDRPWAYVLPRDAEDAVALLLRHGITVEQLLEPVTLEVQAYTVAGVEHERQYNHQAVTRIQVGDVITQTRDFPAGTYVVPTSQYLGRLVAHMLEVETEDNVVYWNRMDAWIPRPGTTSGGEPAIAPIYKIMTPTVLSSSLVEPR
;
A
#
# COMPACT_ATOMS: atom_id res chain seq x y z
N MET A 1 10.36 29.33 11.20
CA MET A 1 11.61 28.81 11.80
C MET A 1 11.78 27.43 11.19
N SER A 2 12.70 27.27 10.23
CA SER A 2 12.87 26.04 9.45
C SER A 2 13.38 24.93 10.36
N LEU A 3 12.52 23.99 10.73
CA LEU A 3 12.90 22.77 11.42
C LEU A 3 13.29 21.76 10.35
N THR A 4 14.57 21.76 9.97
CA THR A 4 15.20 20.61 9.34
C THR A 4 15.03 19.43 10.30
N ARG A 5 14.30 18.39 9.87
CA ARG A 5 14.28 17.09 10.54
C ARG A 5 15.71 16.53 10.50
N ASP A 6 16.41 16.61 11.62
CA ASP A 6 17.70 15.94 11.80
C ASP A 6 17.45 14.43 11.84
N LEU A 7 17.83 13.74 10.78
CA LEU A 7 17.86 12.28 10.71
C LEU A 7 18.95 11.77 11.68
N PRO A 8 18.71 10.70 12.45
CA PRO A 8 19.74 10.13 13.31
C PRO A 8 20.92 9.60 12.48
N ASN A 9 22.13 9.94 12.94
CA ASN A 9 23.40 9.53 12.34
C ASN A 9 23.45 8.01 12.09
N ARG A 10 23.73 7.65 10.84
CA ARG A 10 23.93 6.26 10.39
C ARG A 10 25.07 5.61 11.17
N TYR A 11 24.83 4.40 11.68
CA TYR A 11 25.88 3.54 12.22
C TYR A 11 26.86 3.16 11.11
N HIS A 12 28.04 3.77 11.14
CA HIS A 12 29.17 3.38 10.31
C HIS A 12 29.72 2.02 10.76
N SER A 13 29.62 1.01 9.90
CA SER A 13 30.53 -0.16 9.96
C SER A 13 31.88 0.22 9.32
N PRO A 14 33.02 -0.21 9.89
CA PRO A 14 34.32 0.25 9.47
C PRO A 14 34.76 -0.35 8.12
N THR A 15 35.30 0.51 7.27
CA THR A 15 35.92 0.22 5.98
C THR A 15 37.09 -0.75 6.13
N LEU A 16 36.96 -1.96 5.58
CA LEU A 16 38.11 -2.83 5.32
C LEU A 16 38.68 -2.47 3.93
N LEU A 17 39.92 -2.01 3.91
CA LEU A 17 40.66 -1.69 2.70
C LEU A 17 41.01 -3.00 1.96
N GLY A 18 40.18 -3.37 0.97
CA GLY A 18 40.37 -4.54 0.12
C GLY A 18 41.11 -4.20 -1.17
N VAL A 19 42.17 -4.95 -1.47
CA VAL A 19 43.01 -4.85 -2.66
C VAL A 19 42.19 -5.07 -3.94
N VAL A 20 42.22 -4.09 -4.86
CA VAL A 20 41.62 -4.19 -6.18
C VAL A 20 42.37 -5.24 -6.99
N THR A 21 41.74 -6.40 -7.19
CA THR A 21 42.20 -7.41 -8.16
C THR A 21 41.21 -7.40 -9.31
N SER A 22 41.59 -6.80 -10.44
CA SER A 22 40.79 -6.80 -11.66
C SER A 22 40.69 -8.22 -12.22
N LEU A 23 39.61 -8.93 -11.89
CA LEU A 23 39.22 -10.16 -12.57
C LEU A 23 38.34 -9.81 -13.78
N PHE A 24 38.88 -10.02 -14.97
CA PHE A 24 38.08 -10.11 -16.19
C PHE A 24 37.20 -11.38 -16.08
N PHE A 25 35.90 -11.20 -15.83
CA PHE A 25 34.93 -12.28 -16.00
C PHE A 25 34.59 -12.41 -17.48
N LEU A 26 35.01 -13.54 -18.07
CA LEU A 26 34.49 -14.00 -19.35
C LEU A 26 32.98 -14.26 -19.19
N SER A 27 32.17 -13.64 -20.04
CA SER A 27 30.73 -13.85 -20.13
C SER A 27 30.44 -15.32 -20.42
N SER A 28 30.11 -16.07 -19.37
CA SER A 28 29.55 -17.41 -19.53
C SER A 28 28.11 -17.24 -20.01
N PRO A 29 27.65 -18.01 -21.02
CA PRO A 29 26.24 -18.02 -21.38
C PRO A 29 25.45 -18.48 -20.14
N ILE A 30 24.52 -17.64 -19.68
CA ILE A 30 23.60 -17.98 -18.60
C ILE A 30 22.83 -19.23 -19.07
N GLY A 31 23.11 -20.38 -18.47
CA GLY A 31 22.34 -21.60 -18.70
C GLY A 31 20.88 -21.36 -18.32
N ALA A 32 19.94 -22.12 -18.89
CA ALA A 32 18.53 -22.02 -18.52
C ALA A 32 18.38 -22.12 -16.99
N GLN A 33 17.73 -21.14 -16.37
CA GLN A 33 17.53 -21.08 -14.94
C GLN A 33 16.66 -22.26 -14.50
N VAL A 34 17.26 -23.21 -13.78
CA VAL A 34 16.56 -24.40 -13.28
C VAL A 34 15.91 -24.05 -11.95
N VAL A 35 14.58 -24.06 -11.92
CA VAL A 35 13.78 -23.89 -10.71
C VAL A 35 13.51 -25.26 -10.10
N THR A 36 13.69 -25.38 -8.78
CA THR A 36 13.33 -26.60 -8.05
C THR A 36 12.32 -26.29 -6.96
N TRP A 37 11.17 -26.95 -7.02
CA TRP A 37 10.16 -26.95 -5.96
C TRP A 37 10.35 -28.14 -5.04
N ASP A 38 10.12 -27.93 -3.74
CA ASP A 38 10.09 -29.04 -2.79
C ASP A 38 8.97 -30.04 -3.16
N PRO A 39 9.18 -31.35 -2.95
CA PRO A 39 8.14 -32.33 -3.20
C PRO A 39 6.90 -32.03 -2.36
N VAL A 40 5.73 -32.03 -3.03
CA VAL A 40 4.46 -31.81 -2.34
C VAL A 40 4.21 -32.95 -1.35
N PRO A 41 4.01 -32.66 -0.05
CA PRO A 41 3.78 -33.68 0.97
C PRO A 41 2.58 -34.56 0.65
N GLU A 42 2.65 -35.82 1.04
CA GLU A 42 1.55 -36.78 0.83
C GLU A 42 0.24 -36.24 1.43
N GLY A 43 -0.86 -36.39 0.71
CA GLY A 43 -2.18 -35.91 1.12
C GLY A 43 -2.44 -34.41 0.90
N HIS A 44 -1.45 -33.61 0.44
CA HIS A 44 -1.64 -32.19 0.16
C HIS A 44 -1.92 -31.91 -1.33
N PRO A 45 -2.77 -30.91 -1.65
CA PRO A 45 -3.14 -30.62 -3.03
C PRO A 45 -2.02 -29.88 -3.80
N ARG A 46 -2.09 -29.98 -5.12
CA ARG A 46 -1.30 -29.16 -6.07
C ARG A 46 -2.19 -28.11 -6.69
N THR A 47 -1.64 -26.93 -7.01
CA THR A 47 -2.34 -25.93 -7.81
C THR A 47 -2.51 -26.42 -9.25
N ALA A 48 -3.46 -25.83 -10.00
CA ALA A 48 -3.61 -26.17 -11.42
C ALA A 48 -2.37 -25.81 -12.23
N ALA A 49 -1.68 -24.71 -11.88
CA ALA A 49 -0.39 -24.35 -12.46
C ALA A 49 0.67 -25.43 -12.22
N GLU A 50 0.82 -25.96 -11.01
CA GLU A 50 1.76 -27.06 -10.75
C GLU A 50 1.44 -28.32 -11.56
N LEU A 51 0.15 -28.67 -11.69
CA LEU A 51 -0.30 -29.86 -12.43
C LEU A 51 -0.02 -29.75 -13.94
N ASN A 52 -0.04 -28.54 -14.49
CA ASN A 52 0.23 -28.29 -15.91
C ASN A 52 1.69 -27.89 -16.20
N GLY A 53 2.58 -27.99 -15.20
CA GLY A 53 3.99 -27.62 -15.33
C GLY A 53 4.21 -26.12 -15.57
N PHE A 54 3.38 -25.28 -14.93
CA PHE A 54 3.39 -23.81 -15.05
C PHE A 54 3.25 -23.29 -16.50
N SER A 55 2.58 -24.05 -17.36
CA SER A 55 2.20 -23.61 -18.71
C SER A 55 0.97 -22.71 -18.71
N ALA A 56 0.15 -22.75 -17.66
CA ALA A 56 -0.99 -21.86 -17.45
C ALA A 56 -1.23 -21.59 -15.95
N HIS A 57 -1.84 -20.45 -15.64
CA HIS A 57 -2.18 -20.05 -14.28
C HIS A 57 -3.39 -20.80 -13.71
N THR A 58 -3.52 -20.82 -12.38
CA THR A 58 -4.66 -21.38 -11.67
C THR A 58 -5.88 -20.45 -11.77
N ARG A 59 -6.97 -20.92 -12.38
CA ARG A 59 -8.23 -20.17 -12.54
C ARG A 59 -8.91 -19.91 -11.18
N HIS A 60 -9.89 -19.01 -11.15
CA HIS A 60 -10.56 -18.63 -9.90
C HIS A 60 -11.24 -19.82 -9.21
N LEU A 61 -12.00 -20.63 -9.95
CA LEU A 61 -12.67 -21.81 -9.38
C LEU A 61 -11.68 -22.92 -9.02
N GLU A 62 -10.63 -23.13 -9.82
CA GLU A 62 -9.56 -24.07 -9.51
C GLU A 62 -8.81 -23.68 -8.22
N MET A 63 -8.58 -22.38 -8.02
CA MET A 63 -8.02 -21.86 -6.77
C MET A 63 -8.97 -22.10 -5.61
N TRP A 64 -10.27 -21.87 -5.78
CA TRP A 64 -11.25 -22.11 -4.72
C TRP A 64 -11.25 -23.59 -4.29
N ASP A 65 -11.30 -24.51 -5.25
CA ASP A 65 -11.23 -25.96 -4.98
C ASP A 65 -9.90 -26.36 -4.32
N TYR A 66 -8.79 -25.75 -4.72
CA TYR A 66 -7.48 -25.94 -4.08
C TYR A 66 -7.48 -25.47 -2.62
N LEU A 67 -8.02 -24.28 -2.33
CA LEU A 67 -8.08 -23.73 -0.97
C LEU A 67 -9.01 -24.54 -0.06
N GLU A 68 -10.12 -25.05 -0.58
CA GLU A 68 -11.04 -25.94 0.14
C GLU A 68 -10.39 -27.29 0.47
N GLN A 69 -9.65 -27.89 -0.47
CA GLN A 69 -8.86 -29.09 -0.21
C GLN A 69 -7.77 -28.84 0.84
N LEU A 70 -7.08 -27.72 0.75
CA LEU A 70 -6.02 -27.36 1.69
C LEU A 70 -6.55 -27.15 3.10
N ARG A 71 -7.71 -26.47 3.24
CA ARG A 71 -8.43 -26.35 4.52
C ARG A 71 -8.79 -27.73 5.09
N GLY A 72 -9.13 -28.70 4.25
CA GLY A 72 -9.50 -30.05 4.68
C GLY A 72 -8.37 -30.86 5.30
N VAL A 73 -7.11 -30.47 5.06
CA VAL A 73 -5.92 -31.21 5.53
C VAL A 73 -5.05 -30.43 6.53
N SER A 74 -5.43 -29.19 6.86
CA SER A 74 -4.68 -28.33 7.78
C SER A 74 -5.43 -28.05 9.09
N SER A 75 -4.71 -28.08 10.22
CA SER A 75 -5.21 -27.62 11.52
C SER A 75 -4.87 -26.17 11.83
N ASP A 76 -4.00 -25.55 11.03
CA ASP A 76 -3.39 -24.25 11.31
C ASP A 76 -3.87 -23.19 10.30
N MET A 77 -4.90 -23.51 9.50
CA MET A 77 -5.50 -22.66 8.47
C MET A 77 -7.01 -22.50 8.72
N ARG A 78 -7.50 -21.26 8.61
CA ARG A 78 -8.93 -20.93 8.48
C ARG A 78 -9.16 -20.29 7.12
N LEU A 79 -10.20 -20.71 6.40
CA LEU A 79 -10.61 -20.13 5.13
C LEU A 79 -11.93 -19.37 5.31
N GLY A 80 -12.03 -18.18 4.74
CA GLY A 80 -13.23 -17.35 4.77
C GLY A 80 -13.37 -16.47 3.52
N THR A 81 -14.35 -15.58 3.55
CA THR A 81 -14.55 -14.57 2.52
C THR A 81 -14.57 -13.17 3.13
N TYR A 82 -13.83 -12.24 2.53
CA TYR A 82 -13.81 -10.86 3.01
C TYR A 82 -14.75 -9.94 2.24
N GLY A 83 -15.40 -10.43 1.18
CA GLY A 83 -16.36 -9.67 0.39
C GLY A 83 -16.80 -10.41 -0.87
N GLU A 84 -17.49 -9.69 -1.74
CA GLU A 84 -17.99 -10.18 -3.02
C GLU A 84 -17.73 -9.14 -4.11
N THR A 85 -17.38 -9.59 -5.31
CA THR A 85 -17.23 -8.70 -6.46
C THR A 85 -18.59 -8.29 -7.05
N ARG A 86 -18.58 -7.40 -8.03
CA ARG A 86 -19.83 -6.97 -8.68
C ARG A 86 -20.44 -8.06 -9.58
N GLU A 87 -19.65 -9.04 -10.01
CA GLU A 87 -20.16 -10.24 -10.71
C GLU A 87 -20.56 -11.38 -9.76
N GLY A 88 -20.54 -11.14 -8.45
CA GLY A 88 -20.95 -12.11 -7.45
C GLY A 88 -19.88 -13.14 -7.08
N ARG A 89 -18.61 -12.88 -7.39
CA ARG A 89 -17.50 -13.78 -7.01
C ARG A 89 -17.10 -13.51 -5.57
N LYS A 90 -17.10 -14.57 -4.77
CA LYS A 90 -16.59 -14.52 -3.40
C LYS A 90 -15.10 -14.20 -3.42
N LEU A 91 -14.69 -13.29 -2.54
CA LEU A 91 -13.30 -12.91 -2.38
C LEU A 91 -12.68 -13.72 -1.22
N PRO A 92 -11.85 -14.74 -1.49
CA PRO A 92 -11.31 -15.60 -0.46
C PRO A 92 -10.22 -14.89 0.36
N TYR A 93 -10.19 -15.17 1.65
CA TYR A 93 -8.98 -14.99 2.46
C TYR A 93 -8.72 -16.23 3.32
N ALA A 94 -7.48 -16.43 3.72
CA ALA A 94 -7.12 -17.42 4.73
C ALA A 94 -6.34 -16.78 5.88
N ILE A 95 -6.49 -17.35 7.08
CA ILE A 95 -5.69 -17.03 8.26
C ILE A 95 -4.82 -18.25 8.58
N PHE A 96 -3.53 -18.01 8.80
CA PHE A 96 -2.59 -19.00 9.30
C PHE A 96 -2.04 -18.53 10.66
N SER A 97 -2.25 -19.32 11.70
CA SER A 97 -1.79 -18.99 13.06
C SER A 97 -1.80 -20.22 13.98
N ARG A 98 -0.93 -20.24 14.99
CA ARG A 98 -0.97 -21.18 16.11
C ARG A 98 -0.92 -20.43 17.46
N PRO A 99 -2.00 -20.51 18.28
CA PRO A 99 -3.26 -21.22 18.05
C PRO A 99 -4.05 -20.67 16.86
N LEU A 100 -4.95 -21.49 16.30
CA LEU A 100 -5.83 -21.02 15.23
C LEU A 100 -6.80 -19.96 15.77
N ILE A 101 -6.98 -18.88 15.01
CA ILE A 101 -7.87 -17.77 15.34
C ILE A 101 -8.87 -17.51 14.21
N SER A 102 -9.90 -16.74 14.51
CA SER A 102 -11.01 -16.40 13.62
C SER A 102 -11.31 -14.91 13.51
N GLU A 103 -11.02 -14.15 14.56
CA GLU A 103 -11.41 -12.75 14.69
C GLU A 103 -10.19 -11.85 14.97
N PRO A 104 -10.21 -10.57 14.53
CA PRO A 104 -9.09 -9.65 14.72
C PRO A 104 -8.65 -9.45 16.19
N TRP A 105 -9.61 -9.41 17.13
CA TRP A 105 -9.30 -9.23 18.54
C TRP A 105 -8.49 -10.40 19.13
N GLU A 106 -8.61 -11.60 18.56
CA GLU A 106 -7.81 -12.76 18.96
C GLU A 106 -6.35 -12.55 18.54
N ALA A 107 -6.09 -12.00 17.35
CA ALA A 107 -4.74 -11.65 16.90
C ALA A 107 -4.11 -10.58 17.80
N MET A 108 -4.88 -9.55 18.19
CA MET A 108 -4.42 -8.53 19.13
C MET A 108 -4.08 -9.13 20.50
N ALA A 109 -4.88 -10.08 20.98
CA ALA A 109 -4.64 -10.76 22.26
C ALA A 109 -3.40 -11.68 22.24
N LEU A 110 -2.97 -12.15 21.07
CA LEU A 110 -1.75 -12.94 20.93
C LEU A 110 -0.46 -12.10 21.03
N ASP A 111 -0.56 -10.78 20.87
CA ASP A 111 0.57 -9.83 20.95
C ASP A 111 1.74 -10.21 20.04
N ARG A 112 1.43 -10.46 18.77
CA ARG A 112 2.39 -10.90 17.74
C ARG A 112 2.21 -10.11 16.46
N PRO A 113 3.23 -10.05 15.59
CA PRO A 113 3.09 -9.47 14.28
C PRO A 113 1.94 -10.12 13.49
N VAL A 114 1.15 -9.25 12.87
CA VAL A 114 0.11 -9.58 11.89
C VAL A 114 0.60 -9.13 10.51
N ILE A 115 0.68 -10.08 9.57
CA ILE A 115 1.04 -9.84 8.17
C ILE A 115 -0.17 -10.07 7.27
N LEU A 116 -0.34 -9.25 6.24
CA LEU A 116 -1.31 -9.49 5.16
C LEU A 116 -0.60 -9.64 3.81
N PHE A 117 -0.62 -10.84 3.23
CA PHE A 117 -0.16 -11.08 1.86
C PHE A 117 -1.33 -11.06 0.89
N ALA A 118 -1.18 -10.33 -0.20
CA ALA A 118 -2.19 -10.25 -1.24
C ALA A 118 -1.57 -10.23 -2.63
N ALA A 119 -2.38 -10.52 -3.64
CA ALA A 119 -1.96 -10.44 -5.03
C ALA A 119 -3.16 -10.20 -5.95
N ASN A 120 -2.83 -9.88 -7.22
CA ASN A 120 -3.78 -9.90 -8.33
C ASN A 120 -4.91 -8.86 -8.17
N VAL A 121 -4.60 -7.66 -7.66
CA VAL A 121 -5.51 -6.50 -7.77
C VAL A 121 -5.72 -6.08 -9.23
N HIS A 122 -4.71 -6.28 -10.07
CA HIS A 122 -4.88 -6.28 -11.52
C HIS A 122 -5.08 -7.70 -12.03
N GLY A 123 -6.20 -7.98 -12.68
CA GLY A 123 -6.59 -9.35 -13.06
C GLY A 123 -5.63 -10.07 -14.01
N GLY A 124 -4.93 -9.33 -14.87
CA GLY A 124 -3.91 -9.85 -15.79
C GLY A 124 -2.54 -10.10 -15.15
N GLU A 125 -2.34 -9.72 -13.89
CA GLU A 125 -1.06 -9.80 -13.18
C GLU A 125 -1.09 -10.99 -12.20
N ARG A 126 -0.60 -12.13 -12.67
CA ARG A 126 -0.94 -13.46 -12.14
C ARG A 126 0.26 -14.23 -11.59
N THR A 127 1.48 -13.76 -11.84
CA THR A 127 2.71 -14.54 -11.60
C THR A 127 2.96 -14.80 -10.12
N PHE A 128 2.98 -13.75 -9.29
CA PHE A 128 3.21 -13.91 -7.86
C PHE A 128 2.03 -14.51 -7.09
N ARG A 129 0.82 -14.50 -7.67
CA ARG A 129 -0.32 -15.24 -7.14
C ARG A 129 -0.03 -16.75 -7.11
N GLU A 130 0.59 -17.32 -8.13
CA GLU A 130 0.91 -18.76 -8.15
C GLU A 130 1.93 -19.13 -7.05
N GLY A 131 2.96 -18.32 -6.87
CA GLY A 131 3.93 -18.49 -5.76
C GLY A 131 3.28 -18.38 -4.39
N LEU A 132 2.37 -17.41 -4.23
CA LEU A 132 1.60 -17.22 -2.99
C LEU A 132 0.69 -18.41 -2.68
N LEU A 133 0.06 -19.02 -3.69
CA LEU A 133 -0.75 -20.23 -3.49
C LEU A 133 0.08 -21.43 -3.02
N VAL A 134 1.31 -21.57 -3.52
CA VAL A 134 2.25 -22.59 -3.03
C VAL A 134 2.67 -22.30 -1.59
N LEU A 135 2.97 -21.04 -1.26
CA LEU A 135 3.28 -20.64 0.12
C LEU A 135 2.13 -20.92 1.07
N MET A 136 0.88 -20.69 0.66
CA MET A 136 -0.30 -21.03 1.45
C MET A 136 -0.34 -22.51 1.80
N ARG A 137 0.02 -23.41 0.88
CA ARG A 137 0.13 -24.85 1.20
C ARG A 137 1.21 -25.10 2.23
N ASP A 138 2.38 -24.49 2.07
CA ASP A 138 3.47 -24.73 2.99
C ASP A 138 3.13 -24.19 4.39
N LEU A 139 2.49 -23.02 4.50
CA LEU A 139 1.93 -22.50 5.76
C LEU A 139 0.91 -23.47 6.39
N ALA A 140 0.10 -24.14 5.58
CA ALA A 140 -0.87 -25.13 6.04
C ALA A 140 -0.28 -26.49 6.39
N THR A 141 0.96 -26.78 6.00
CA THR A 141 1.57 -28.12 6.11
C THR A 141 2.57 -28.18 7.25
N ARG A 142 2.28 -28.96 8.29
CA ARG A 142 3.17 -29.07 9.46
C ARG A 142 4.56 -29.58 9.09
N GLY A 143 5.58 -28.94 9.67
CA GLY A 143 7.00 -29.30 9.50
C GLY A 143 7.70 -28.58 8.35
N THR A 144 6.98 -27.86 7.48
CA THR A 144 7.61 -26.95 6.51
C THR A 144 8.23 -25.75 7.22
N ALA A 145 9.19 -25.09 6.57
CA ALA A 145 9.79 -23.86 7.08
C ALA A 145 8.72 -22.77 7.35
N ALA A 146 7.77 -22.61 6.42
CA ALA A 146 6.71 -21.62 6.53
C ALA A 146 5.75 -21.89 7.71
N ASN A 147 5.27 -23.13 7.87
CA ASN A 147 4.35 -23.48 8.98
C ASN A 147 5.01 -23.33 10.36
N ASN A 148 6.32 -23.54 10.47
CA ASN A 148 7.05 -23.40 11.73
C ASN A 148 7.06 -21.95 12.26
N LEU A 149 6.75 -20.96 11.41
CA LEU A 149 6.65 -19.55 11.81
C LEU A 149 5.39 -19.27 12.65
N LEU A 150 4.32 -20.06 12.48
CA LEU A 150 2.96 -19.70 12.95
C LEU A 150 2.78 -19.62 14.48
N ASP A 151 3.75 -20.09 15.27
CA ASP A 151 3.76 -19.86 16.72
C ASP A 151 4.20 -18.44 17.11
N GLN A 152 4.66 -17.63 16.15
CA GLN A 152 5.24 -16.30 16.39
C GLN A 152 4.63 -15.20 15.52
N VAL A 153 3.82 -15.55 14.52
CA VAL A 153 3.21 -14.61 13.59
C VAL A 153 1.79 -15.06 13.21
N THR A 154 0.90 -14.09 12.99
CA THR A 154 -0.39 -14.32 12.33
C THR A 154 -0.28 -13.86 10.88
N ILE A 155 -0.58 -14.74 9.93
CA ILE A 155 -0.51 -14.42 8.50
C ILE A 155 -1.90 -14.52 7.89
N LEU A 156 -2.39 -13.40 7.38
CA LEU A 156 -3.57 -13.28 6.54
C LEU A 156 -3.14 -13.36 5.09
N VAL A 157 -3.90 -14.07 4.25
CA VAL A 157 -3.64 -14.14 2.81
C VAL A 157 -4.92 -13.87 2.02
N ALA A 158 -4.91 -12.85 1.16
CA ALA A 158 -5.93 -12.55 0.16
C ALA A 158 -5.37 -12.84 -1.24
N PRO A 159 -5.37 -14.11 -1.69
CA PRO A 159 -4.57 -14.53 -2.85
C PRO A 159 -5.08 -13.97 -4.20
N GLN A 160 -6.30 -13.41 -4.22
CA GLN A 160 -6.88 -12.82 -5.41
C GLN A 160 -7.82 -11.68 -5.03
N ILE A 161 -7.40 -10.45 -5.31
CA ILE A 161 -8.23 -9.25 -5.12
C ILE A 161 -9.23 -9.10 -6.26
N ASN A 162 -8.84 -9.35 -7.52
CA ASN A 162 -9.67 -9.03 -8.69
C ASN A 162 -10.03 -10.25 -9.57
N PRO A 163 -10.90 -11.16 -9.08
CA PRO A 163 -11.29 -12.33 -9.88
C PRO A 163 -12.11 -11.95 -11.12
N ASP A 164 -12.87 -10.84 -11.10
CA ASP A 164 -13.64 -10.38 -12.27
C ASP A 164 -12.71 -9.96 -13.41
N GLY A 165 -11.68 -9.17 -13.11
CA GLY A 165 -10.65 -8.79 -14.08
C GLY A 165 -9.79 -9.98 -14.51
N PHE A 166 -9.56 -10.93 -13.60
CA PHE A 166 -8.81 -12.14 -13.90
C PHE A 166 -9.53 -13.01 -14.93
N GLU A 167 -10.84 -13.21 -14.78
CA GLU A 167 -11.64 -14.07 -15.68
C GLU A 167 -12.23 -13.34 -16.90
N ALA A 168 -12.12 -12.01 -16.98
CA ALA A 168 -12.69 -11.22 -18.07
C ALA A 168 -12.19 -11.63 -19.46
N THR A 169 -10.94 -12.09 -19.58
CA THR A 169 -10.37 -12.59 -20.83
C THR A 169 -9.41 -13.76 -20.57
N GLU A 170 -8.94 -14.43 -21.62
CA GLU A 170 -7.94 -15.50 -21.49
C GLU A 170 -6.68 -15.04 -20.73
N ARG A 171 -6.19 -13.84 -21.02
CA ARG A 171 -5.03 -13.21 -20.36
C ARG A 171 -5.40 -12.34 -19.16
N GLY A 172 -6.70 -12.18 -18.90
CA GLY A 172 -7.22 -11.25 -17.90
C GLY A 172 -7.08 -9.81 -18.38
N GLN A 173 -7.45 -8.86 -17.54
CA GLN A 173 -7.25 -7.45 -17.81
C GLN A 173 -6.81 -6.70 -16.56
N ARG A 174 -6.25 -5.51 -16.75
CA ARG A 174 -5.72 -4.70 -15.65
C ARG A 174 -6.82 -4.30 -14.66
N GLY A 175 -7.94 -3.79 -15.16
CA GLY A 175 -9.08 -3.45 -14.31
C GLY A 175 -9.94 -4.65 -13.91
N ASN A 176 -11.03 -4.41 -13.19
CA ASN A 176 -12.15 -5.36 -13.09
C ASN A 176 -12.79 -5.61 -14.47
N SER A 177 -13.86 -6.41 -14.60
CA SER A 177 -14.47 -6.74 -15.90
C SER A 177 -14.95 -5.53 -16.73
N TRP A 178 -15.12 -4.35 -16.14
CA TRP A 178 -15.43 -3.09 -16.83
C TRP A 178 -14.21 -2.23 -17.17
N GLY A 179 -13.00 -2.73 -16.92
CA GLY A 179 -11.74 -2.04 -17.20
C GLY A 179 -11.33 -1.04 -16.13
N ILE A 180 -11.99 -1.01 -14.97
CA ILE A 180 -11.67 -0.06 -13.90
C ILE A 180 -10.53 -0.61 -13.04
N ASP A 181 -9.42 0.12 -13.02
CA ASP A 181 -8.21 -0.16 -12.24
C ASP A 181 -8.50 -0.03 -10.73
N LEU A 182 -8.48 -1.16 -10.05
CA LEU A 182 -8.76 -1.25 -8.61
C LEU A 182 -7.59 -0.72 -7.76
N ASN A 183 -6.36 -0.67 -8.30
CA ASN A 183 -5.20 -0.09 -7.60
C ASN A 183 -5.15 1.45 -7.70
N ARG A 184 -6.32 2.07 -7.91
CA ARG A 184 -6.57 3.52 -7.83
C ARG A 184 -7.76 3.84 -6.93
N ASP A 185 -8.29 2.85 -6.23
CA ASP A 185 -9.56 2.93 -5.50
C ASP A 185 -9.37 2.96 -3.97
N TYR A 186 -8.13 2.84 -3.46
CA TYR A 186 -7.85 2.69 -2.02
C TYR A 186 -8.28 3.88 -1.14
N VAL A 187 -8.52 5.07 -1.72
CA VAL A 187 -9.04 6.25 -1.00
C VAL A 187 -10.49 6.56 -1.35
N LYS A 188 -10.90 6.41 -2.61
CA LYS A 188 -12.27 6.76 -3.04
C LYS A 188 -13.31 5.66 -2.76
N LEU A 189 -12.86 4.40 -2.60
CA LEU A 189 -13.64 3.21 -2.25
C LEU A 189 -14.97 3.12 -3.04
N GLU A 190 -14.90 3.21 -4.37
CA GLU A 190 -16.07 3.13 -5.25
C GLU A 190 -16.40 1.70 -5.69
N HIS A 191 -15.43 0.80 -5.58
CA HIS A 191 -15.57 -0.61 -5.94
C HIS A 191 -15.66 -1.49 -4.70
N ALA A 192 -16.73 -2.29 -4.65
CA ALA A 192 -17.03 -3.23 -3.57
C ALA A 192 -15.83 -4.12 -3.19
N THR A 193 -15.03 -4.53 -4.17
CA THR A 193 -13.80 -5.30 -3.96
C THR A 193 -12.79 -4.58 -3.07
N ILE A 194 -12.41 -3.34 -3.41
CA ILE A 194 -11.42 -2.59 -2.64
C ILE A 194 -12.01 -2.04 -1.37
N GLN A 195 -13.29 -1.66 -1.37
CA GLN A 195 -14.02 -1.34 -0.15
C GLN A 195 -13.94 -2.50 0.85
N SER A 196 -14.27 -3.72 0.43
CA SER A 196 -14.23 -4.91 1.28
C SER A 196 -12.81 -5.25 1.74
N TYR A 197 -11.82 -5.10 0.85
CA TYR A 197 -10.42 -5.34 1.19
C TYR A 197 -9.91 -4.34 2.25
N VAL A 198 -10.17 -3.04 2.06
CA VAL A 198 -9.79 -2.00 3.01
C VAL A 198 -10.50 -2.22 4.35
N GLN A 199 -11.83 -2.40 4.34
CA GLN A 199 -12.60 -2.57 5.56
C GLN A 199 -12.21 -3.85 6.30
N ASN A 200 -12.39 -5.00 5.64
CA ASN A 200 -12.39 -6.29 6.32
C ASN A 200 -11.01 -6.93 6.44
N MET A 201 -9.99 -6.44 5.70
CA MET A 201 -8.62 -6.97 5.78
C MET A 201 -7.61 -5.97 6.33
N ILE A 202 -7.72 -4.67 6.00
CA ILE A 202 -6.75 -3.66 6.47
C ILE A 202 -7.23 -3.01 7.77
N THR A 203 -8.44 -2.44 7.79
CA THR A 203 -8.96 -1.69 8.94
C THR A 203 -9.27 -2.59 10.14
N GLU A 204 -9.94 -3.73 9.92
CA GLU A 204 -10.29 -4.66 11.00
C GLU A 204 -9.06 -5.36 11.60
N TRP A 205 -8.15 -5.89 10.77
CA TRP A 205 -6.99 -6.65 11.24
C TRP A 205 -5.77 -5.80 11.60
N ARG A 206 -5.70 -4.56 11.10
CA ARG A 206 -4.60 -3.60 11.36
C ARG A 206 -3.22 -4.23 11.20
N PRO A 207 -2.91 -4.85 10.03
CA PRO A 207 -1.63 -5.51 9.84
C PRO A 207 -0.47 -4.55 10.13
N HIS A 208 0.62 -5.09 10.64
CA HIS A 208 1.86 -4.32 10.82
C HIS A 208 2.57 -4.16 9.47
N LEU A 209 2.38 -5.15 8.60
CA LEU A 209 2.93 -5.18 7.25
C LEU A 209 1.93 -5.83 6.29
N PHE A 210 1.77 -5.26 5.10
CA PHE A 210 1.12 -5.95 4.01
C PHE A 210 1.86 -5.81 2.68
N ILE A 211 1.68 -6.82 1.84
CA ILE A 211 2.28 -6.92 0.52
C ILE A 211 1.19 -7.13 -0.52
N ASP A 212 1.28 -6.41 -1.64
CA ASP A 212 0.44 -6.66 -2.82
C ASP A 212 1.33 -7.07 -4.01
N GLY A 213 1.06 -8.26 -4.56
CA GLY A 213 1.76 -8.85 -5.69
C GLY A 213 1.15 -8.52 -7.06
N HIS A 214 1.98 -7.96 -7.93
CA HIS A 214 1.70 -7.41 -9.26
C HIS A 214 2.63 -8.02 -10.34
N ASN A 215 2.47 -7.56 -11.57
CA ASN A 215 3.37 -7.84 -12.69
C ASN A 215 3.79 -6.53 -13.37
N GLY A 216 5.10 -6.35 -13.53
CA GLY A 216 5.69 -5.10 -13.95
C GLY A 216 7.16 -5.07 -13.57
N GLY A 217 7.78 -3.89 -13.62
CA GLY A 217 9.19 -3.74 -13.28
C GLY A 217 10.11 -4.04 -14.47
N ALA A 218 11.37 -4.31 -14.17
CA ALA A 218 12.43 -4.38 -15.17
C ALA A 218 13.23 -5.67 -15.06
N ARG A 219 13.61 -6.21 -16.22
CA ARG A 219 14.64 -7.24 -16.32
C ARG A 219 16.03 -6.63 -16.02
N PRO A 220 17.02 -7.43 -15.58
CA PRO A 220 17.03 -8.89 -15.43
C PRO A 220 16.46 -9.42 -14.09
N TYR A 221 15.83 -8.57 -13.28
CA TYR A 221 15.31 -8.98 -11.97
C TYR A 221 14.15 -9.98 -12.08
N ASN A 222 14.04 -10.85 -11.07
CA ASN A 222 12.95 -11.81 -10.93
C ASN A 222 11.82 -11.26 -10.04
N LEU A 223 12.17 -10.36 -9.11
CA LEU A 223 11.23 -9.65 -8.25
C LEU A 223 11.65 -8.19 -8.12
N ASN A 224 10.76 -7.27 -8.44
CA ASN A 224 10.93 -5.87 -8.08
C ASN A 224 10.10 -5.54 -6.84
N TYR A 225 10.63 -4.72 -5.93
CA TYR A 225 9.93 -4.30 -4.72
C TYR A 225 9.87 -2.77 -4.59
N GLN A 226 8.89 -2.24 -3.87
CA GLN A 226 8.93 -0.85 -3.41
C GLN A 226 8.06 -0.69 -2.17
N CYS A 227 8.56 0.04 -1.18
CA CYS A 227 7.81 0.37 0.03
C CYS A 227 6.96 1.65 -0.17
N THR A 228 6.22 2.06 0.85
CA THR A 228 5.60 3.39 0.86
C THR A 228 6.64 4.47 0.58
N SER A 229 6.27 5.45 -0.24
CA SER A 229 7.17 6.53 -0.68
C SER A 229 6.37 7.82 -0.88
N HIS A 230 5.57 8.15 0.13
CA HIS A 230 4.83 9.41 0.25
C HIS A 230 5.40 10.22 1.43
N TYR A 231 5.52 11.55 1.26
CA TYR A 231 6.16 12.44 2.26
C TYR A 231 5.52 12.36 3.65
N ASP A 232 4.18 12.29 3.73
CA ASP A 232 3.45 12.28 5.00
C ASP A 232 3.46 10.94 5.75
N SER A 233 3.94 9.86 5.13
CA SER A 233 4.12 8.57 5.82
C SER A 233 5.25 8.69 6.86
N ALA A 234 5.19 7.87 7.92
CA ALA A 234 6.34 7.74 8.82
C ALA A 234 7.52 7.15 8.05
N ILE A 235 8.65 7.87 8.03
CA ILE A 235 9.81 7.53 7.20
C ILE A 235 10.46 6.22 7.67
N GLU A 236 10.35 5.93 8.96
CA GLU A 236 10.83 4.72 9.62
C GLU A 236 10.22 3.46 9.00
N LEU A 237 8.97 3.53 8.51
CA LEU A 237 8.33 2.41 7.80
C LEU A 237 9.02 2.12 6.46
N THR A 238 9.46 3.16 5.76
CA THR A 238 10.21 3.03 4.49
C THR A 238 11.64 2.57 4.75
N LEU A 239 12.30 3.10 5.79
CA LEU A 239 13.67 2.70 6.13
C LEU A 239 13.74 1.23 6.55
N LEU A 240 12.76 0.74 7.29
CA LEU A 240 12.66 -0.69 7.64
C LEU A 240 12.62 -1.59 6.39
N CYS A 241 11.90 -1.14 5.35
CA CYS A 241 11.91 -1.82 4.07
C CYS A 241 13.29 -1.79 3.41
N ASP A 242 13.84 -0.59 3.25
CA ASP A 242 15.05 -0.33 2.45
C ASP A 242 16.31 -0.93 3.06
N ASP A 243 16.46 -0.83 4.37
CA ASP A 243 17.68 -1.16 5.09
C ASP A 243 17.70 -2.61 5.59
N GLU A 244 16.52 -3.27 5.69
CA GLU A 244 16.42 -4.58 6.33
C GLU A 244 15.61 -5.60 5.53
N ILE A 245 14.34 -5.32 5.22
CA ILE A 245 13.45 -6.30 4.57
C ILE A 245 13.92 -6.60 3.14
N PHE A 246 14.26 -5.57 2.37
CA PHE A 246 14.70 -5.73 0.98
C PHE A 246 16.05 -6.47 0.88
N PRO A 247 17.08 -6.14 1.68
CA PRO A 247 18.27 -6.99 1.77
C PRO A 247 18.00 -8.45 2.15
N ALA A 248 17.00 -8.72 3.01
CA ALA A 248 16.63 -10.10 3.35
C ALA A 248 15.98 -10.84 2.16
N ILE A 249 15.17 -10.15 1.35
CA ILE A 249 14.63 -10.67 0.09
C ILE A 249 15.76 -10.96 -0.90
N ASP A 250 16.67 -10.01 -1.10
CA ASP A 250 17.82 -10.15 -2.00
C ASP A 250 18.67 -11.37 -1.61
N ALA A 251 18.96 -11.53 -0.32
CA ALA A 251 19.69 -12.67 0.20
C ALA A 251 18.96 -14.00 -0.06
N LYS A 252 17.64 -14.05 0.16
CA LYS A 252 16.84 -15.27 -0.06
C LYS A 252 16.82 -15.67 -1.53
N LEU A 253 16.58 -14.72 -2.44
CA LEU A 253 16.53 -14.96 -3.88
C LEU A 253 17.92 -15.30 -4.43
N GLY A 254 18.98 -14.68 -3.92
CA GLY A 254 20.36 -14.91 -4.34
C GLY A 254 20.82 -16.35 -4.14
N VAL A 255 20.27 -17.09 -3.17
CA VAL A 255 20.55 -18.53 -2.96
C VAL A 255 20.19 -19.36 -4.20
N GLU A 256 19.16 -18.94 -4.95
CA GLU A 256 18.72 -19.60 -6.19
C GLU A 256 19.15 -18.84 -7.46
N ASN A 257 20.17 -17.99 -7.35
CA ASN A 257 20.65 -17.10 -8.42
C ASN A 257 19.51 -16.24 -9.02
N MET A 258 18.53 -15.86 -8.20
CA MET A 258 17.49 -14.89 -8.55
C MET A 258 17.89 -13.50 -8.06
N MET A 259 17.48 -12.47 -8.79
CA MET A 259 17.77 -11.09 -8.45
C MET A 259 16.49 -10.35 -8.04
N ALA A 260 16.60 -9.48 -7.05
CA ALA A 260 15.60 -8.48 -6.75
C ALA A 260 16.18 -7.07 -6.73
N TRP A 261 15.30 -6.09 -6.92
CA TRP A 261 15.67 -4.66 -6.89
C TRP A 261 14.44 -3.76 -6.81
N TYR A 262 14.64 -2.47 -6.55
CA TYR A 262 13.57 -1.49 -6.56
C TYR A 262 12.74 -1.51 -7.85
N TYR A 263 11.42 -1.49 -7.75
CA TYR A 263 10.55 -1.07 -8.85
C TYR A 263 10.86 0.41 -9.15
N SER A 264 11.01 0.87 -10.39
CA SER A 264 10.45 0.28 -11.62
C SER A 264 11.47 -0.03 -12.71
N ARG A 265 12.35 0.91 -13.03
CA ARG A 265 13.28 0.83 -14.17
C ARG A 265 14.43 1.81 -14.02
N GLY A 266 15.57 1.53 -14.63
CA GLY A 266 16.69 2.46 -14.71
C GLY A 266 17.28 2.59 -16.10
N ASN A 267 18.21 3.53 -16.22
CA ASN A 267 19.08 3.75 -17.39
C ASN A 267 20.55 3.81 -16.92
N GLU A 268 21.49 4.30 -17.72
CA GLU A 268 22.90 4.37 -17.33
C GLU A 268 23.21 5.47 -16.28
N GLU A 269 22.25 6.34 -15.94
CA GLU A 269 22.44 7.49 -15.05
C GLU A 269 21.59 7.43 -13.76
N GLU A 270 20.39 6.88 -13.85
CA GLU A 270 19.43 6.86 -12.74
C GLU A 270 18.43 5.69 -12.80
N TRP A 271 17.97 5.29 -11.61
CA TRP A 271 16.86 4.37 -11.38
C TRP A 271 15.61 5.12 -10.91
N ASN A 272 14.49 4.93 -11.62
CA ASN A 272 13.20 5.55 -11.36
C ASN A 272 12.23 4.59 -10.68
N THR A 273 11.58 5.05 -9.61
CA THR A 273 10.61 4.27 -8.83
C THR A 273 9.14 4.58 -9.16
N GLY A 274 8.20 3.81 -8.61
CA GLY A 274 6.77 4.03 -8.78
C GLY A 274 6.27 5.24 -7.98
N GLY A 275 5.14 5.85 -8.38
CA GLY A 275 4.67 7.16 -7.87
C GLY A 275 4.14 7.23 -6.44
N SER A 276 4.03 8.44 -5.90
CA SER A 276 3.70 8.72 -4.49
C SER A 276 2.21 8.69 -4.15
N GLN A 277 1.30 8.54 -5.13
CA GLN A 277 -0.14 8.73 -4.89
C GLN A 277 -0.70 7.83 -3.78
N VAL A 278 -1.50 8.38 -2.86
CA VAL A 278 -2.07 7.63 -1.72
C VAL A 278 -3.15 6.64 -2.17
N ARG A 279 -3.81 6.89 -3.30
CA ARG A 279 -4.79 5.94 -3.89
C ARG A 279 -4.23 4.58 -4.33
N ILE A 280 -2.92 4.36 -4.22
CA ILE A 280 -2.22 3.12 -4.54
C ILE A 280 -1.93 2.35 -3.25
N GLY A 281 -2.15 1.02 -3.26
CA GLY A 281 -2.12 0.17 -2.06
C GLY A 281 -0.91 0.40 -1.13
N ARG A 282 0.33 0.31 -1.61
CA ARG A 282 1.51 0.48 -0.75
C ARG A 282 1.60 1.85 -0.04
N ASN A 283 1.15 2.93 -0.70
CA ASN A 283 1.19 4.28 -0.12
C ASN A 283 0.01 4.49 0.83
N TYR A 284 -1.17 3.94 0.49
CA TYR A 284 -2.28 3.85 1.43
C TYR A 284 -1.83 3.19 2.74
N GLY A 285 -1.03 2.13 2.65
CA GLY A 285 -0.43 1.47 3.81
C GLY A 285 0.35 2.39 4.73
N GLY A 286 1.26 3.20 4.17
CA GLY A 286 2.00 4.19 4.95
C GLY A 286 1.09 5.24 5.61
N MET A 287 -0.01 5.61 4.95
CA MET A 287 -0.98 6.59 5.49
C MET A 287 -1.85 6.03 6.61
N VAL A 288 -2.03 4.71 6.69
CA VAL A 288 -2.72 4.03 7.79
C VAL A 288 -1.76 3.45 8.84
N ASN A 289 -0.48 3.89 8.81
CA ASN A 289 0.58 3.45 9.73
C ASN A 289 0.79 1.93 9.70
N SER A 290 0.96 1.37 8.51
CA SER A 290 1.41 0.01 8.26
C SER A 290 2.56 0.04 7.26
N VAL A 291 3.48 -0.92 7.35
CA VAL A 291 4.46 -1.14 6.29
C VAL A 291 3.72 -1.64 5.05
N GLY A 292 3.72 -0.86 3.97
CA GLY A 292 3.08 -1.22 2.71
C GLY A 292 4.13 -1.52 1.64
N ILE A 293 4.12 -2.74 1.10
CA ILE A 293 5.08 -3.20 0.10
C ILE A 293 4.37 -3.60 -1.19
N LEU A 294 4.91 -3.15 -2.30
CA LEU A 294 4.58 -3.63 -3.65
C LEU A 294 5.61 -4.68 -4.06
N PHE A 295 5.15 -5.82 -4.55
CA PHE A 295 5.96 -6.77 -5.31
C PHE A 295 5.52 -6.75 -6.77
N GLU A 296 6.46 -6.68 -7.69
CA GLU A 296 6.24 -6.62 -9.13
C GLU A 296 7.05 -7.72 -9.80
N ALA A 297 6.39 -8.61 -10.55
CA ALA A 297 7.05 -9.65 -11.31
C ALA A 297 7.38 -9.13 -12.73
N PRO A 298 8.65 -8.93 -13.10
CA PRO A 298 9.01 -8.61 -14.48
C PRO A 298 8.54 -9.71 -15.41
N ARG A 299 8.35 -9.36 -16.68
CA ARG A 299 7.95 -10.32 -17.71
C ARG A 299 8.96 -11.47 -17.73
N GLN A 300 8.55 -12.68 -17.34
CA GLN A 300 9.42 -13.85 -17.21
C GLN A 300 8.61 -15.14 -17.33
N GLU A 301 9.31 -16.28 -17.39
CA GLU A 301 8.63 -17.59 -17.38
C GLU A 301 7.86 -17.75 -16.07
N LEU A 302 6.64 -18.32 -16.16
CA LEU A 302 5.72 -18.37 -15.03
C LEU A 302 6.33 -19.10 -13.83
N GLU A 303 6.99 -20.23 -14.04
CA GLU A 303 7.60 -21.01 -12.96
C GLU A 303 8.68 -20.23 -12.21
N ILE A 304 9.55 -19.52 -12.95
CA ILE A 304 10.61 -18.68 -12.37
C ILE A 304 10.01 -17.56 -11.54
N GLY A 305 9.04 -16.84 -12.10
CA GLY A 305 8.38 -15.75 -11.39
C GLY A 305 7.57 -16.24 -10.19
N ALA A 306 6.88 -17.38 -10.30
CA ALA A 306 6.17 -17.99 -9.18
C ALA A 306 7.13 -18.37 -8.04
N ARG A 307 8.32 -18.91 -8.36
CA ARG A 307 9.36 -19.22 -7.37
C ARG A 307 9.91 -17.96 -6.71
N ALA A 308 10.21 -16.92 -7.49
CA ALA A 308 10.68 -15.64 -6.95
C ALA A 308 9.65 -15.01 -6.01
N GLY A 309 8.36 -15.06 -6.36
CA GLY A 309 7.27 -14.62 -5.50
C GLY A 309 7.17 -15.42 -4.21
N TYR A 310 7.20 -16.75 -4.29
CA TYR A 310 7.22 -17.65 -3.12
C TYR A 310 8.38 -17.30 -2.16
N LEU A 311 9.60 -17.16 -2.70
CA LEU A 311 10.78 -16.81 -1.91
C LEU A 311 10.68 -15.41 -1.31
N GLY A 312 10.15 -14.43 -2.05
CA GLY A 312 9.94 -13.07 -1.57
C GLY A 312 8.97 -13.02 -0.38
N TYR A 313 7.80 -13.63 -0.49
CA TYR A 313 6.83 -13.68 0.61
C TYR A 313 7.39 -14.44 1.82
N LEU A 314 8.07 -15.56 1.60
CA LEU A 314 8.69 -16.34 2.68
C LEU A 314 9.81 -15.55 3.37
N ALA A 315 10.66 -14.84 2.62
CA ALA A 315 11.72 -14.01 3.17
C ALA A 315 11.16 -12.93 4.10
N VAL A 316 10.06 -12.28 3.70
CA VAL A 316 9.40 -11.30 4.55
C VAL A 316 8.84 -11.96 5.81
N ALA A 317 8.14 -13.09 5.70
CA ALA A 317 7.61 -13.79 6.87
C ALA A 317 8.71 -14.22 7.86
N GLU A 318 9.83 -14.75 7.35
CA GLU A 318 11.01 -15.13 8.15
C GLU A 318 11.64 -13.90 8.82
N TRP A 319 11.80 -12.80 8.09
CA TRP A 319 12.34 -11.55 8.63
C TRP A 319 11.43 -10.98 9.73
N VAL A 320 10.11 -11.01 9.53
CA VAL A 320 9.14 -10.52 10.53
C VAL A 320 9.23 -11.33 11.82
N VAL A 321 9.34 -12.65 11.74
CA VAL A 321 9.51 -13.48 12.95
C VAL A 321 10.83 -13.20 13.64
N ALA A 322 11.92 -13.02 12.88
CA ALA A 322 13.23 -12.71 13.43
C ALA A 322 13.31 -11.32 14.09
N ASN A 323 12.48 -10.36 13.63
CA ASN A 323 12.52 -8.95 14.03
C ASN A 323 11.16 -8.46 14.57
N ALA A 324 10.39 -9.35 15.19
CA ALA A 324 9.00 -9.10 15.59
C ALA A 324 8.83 -7.84 16.45
N GLU A 325 9.65 -7.71 17.51
CA GLU A 325 9.62 -6.54 18.41
C GLU A 325 9.94 -5.24 17.66
N HIS A 326 10.92 -5.28 16.74
CA HIS A 326 11.33 -4.10 15.99
C HIS A 326 10.24 -3.63 15.01
N LEU A 327 9.62 -4.54 14.27
CA LEU A 327 8.50 -4.21 13.39
C LEU A 327 7.32 -3.65 14.18
N VAL A 328 6.91 -4.34 15.26
CA VAL A 328 5.73 -3.95 16.05
C VAL A 328 5.96 -2.59 16.69
N SER A 329 7.10 -2.38 17.35
CA SER A 329 7.44 -1.08 17.95
C SER A 329 7.47 0.05 16.93
N THR A 330 8.09 -0.15 15.77
CA THR A 330 8.15 0.88 14.71
C THR A 330 6.74 1.27 14.22
N VAL A 331 5.84 0.30 14.05
CA VAL A 331 4.46 0.54 13.63
C VAL A 331 3.64 1.23 14.73
N GLU A 332 3.76 0.78 15.99
CA GLU A 332 3.06 1.38 17.12
C GLU A 332 3.56 2.80 17.42
N ASP A 333 4.86 3.06 17.27
CA ASP A 333 5.43 4.41 17.38
C ASP A 333 4.88 5.33 16.29
N ALA A 334 4.77 4.86 15.03
CA ALA A 334 4.16 5.63 13.96
C ALA A 334 2.68 5.95 14.24
N ARG A 335 1.91 5.00 14.81
CA ARG A 335 0.51 5.20 15.23
C ARG A 335 0.42 6.21 16.37
N ALA A 336 1.24 6.06 17.41
CA ALA A 336 1.30 6.96 18.56
C ALA A 336 1.72 8.38 18.15
N GLU A 337 2.71 8.51 17.26
CA GLU A 337 3.12 9.80 16.70
C GLU A 337 1.97 10.46 15.94
N THR A 338 1.21 9.71 15.13
CA THR A 338 0.03 10.24 14.42
C THR A 338 -0.98 10.85 15.39
N ILE A 339 -1.32 10.11 16.45
CA ILE A 339 -2.27 10.55 17.47
C ILE A 339 -1.75 11.79 18.18
N SER A 340 -0.47 11.78 18.59
CA SER A 340 0.20 12.91 19.24
C SER A 340 0.20 14.16 18.36
N MET A 341 0.52 14.01 17.07
CA MET A 341 0.53 15.14 16.13
C MET A 341 -0.85 15.80 15.96
N GLY A 342 -1.92 15.05 16.14
CA GLY A 342 -3.27 15.60 16.13
C GLY A 342 -3.74 16.16 17.46
N ALA A 343 -3.33 15.55 18.58
CA ALA A 343 -3.67 16.01 19.94
C ALA A 343 -3.05 17.38 20.21
N GLU A 344 -1.78 17.51 19.85
CA GLU A 344 -0.99 18.74 19.87
C GLU A 344 -0.76 19.12 18.41
N PRO A 345 -1.64 19.90 17.76
CA PRO A 345 -1.62 20.15 16.32
C PRO A 345 -0.25 20.67 15.87
N ARG A 346 0.59 19.75 15.40
CA ARG A 346 1.99 19.96 15.03
C ARG A 346 2.30 19.18 13.75
N GLY A 347 3.37 19.60 13.08
CA GLY A 347 3.75 19.05 11.80
C GLY A 347 2.94 19.63 10.65
N GLN A 348 3.36 19.27 9.44
CA GLN A 348 2.78 19.77 8.20
C GLN A 348 2.35 18.60 7.32
N ILE A 349 1.46 18.91 6.37
CA ILE A 349 0.85 18.01 5.40
C ILE A 349 1.39 18.41 4.03
N ALA A 350 1.98 17.46 3.29
CA ALA A 350 2.35 17.68 1.91
C ALA A 350 1.10 17.65 1.02
N VAL A 351 0.73 18.82 0.51
CA VAL A 351 -0.37 18.94 -0.48
C VAL A 351 0.14 18.83 -1.91
N GLU A 352 1.43 19.04 -2.10
CA GLU A 352 2.16 18.81 -3.34
C GLU A 352 3.54 18.28 -2.99
N MET A 353 3.99 17.29 -3.75
CA MET A 353 5.31 16.69 -3.58
C MET A 353 5.85 16.16 -4.90
N GLU A 354 7.17 16.01 -4.96
CA GLU A 354 7.91 15.44 -6.07
C GLU A 354 8.92 14.40 -5.59
N TYR A 355 9.55 13.68 -6.52
CA TYR A 355 10.69 12.83 -6.22
C TYR A 355 12.02 13.48 -6.56
N ALA A 356 12.93 13.42 -5.59
CA ALA A 356 14.33 13.73 -5.76
C ALA A 356 15.17 12.44 -5.75
N ALA A 357 16.45 12.60 -6.09
CA ALA A 357 17.43 11.55 -5.87
C ALA A 357 17.64 11.32 -4.36
N GLU A 358 17.85 10.07 -3.97
CA GLU A 358 18.41 9.74 -2.67
C GLU A 358 19.82 10.33 -2.52
N ASP A 359 20.23 10.58 -1.27
CA ASP A 359 21.52 11.21 -0.96
C ASP A 359 22.71 10.23 -1.09
N TYR A 360 22.45 8.99 -1.51
CA TYR A 360 23.44 7.94 -1.74
C TYR A 360 23.29 7.36 -3.15
N PRO A 361 24.41 7.02 -3.82
CA PRO A 361 24.36 6.35 -5.10
C PRO A 361 23.96 4.88 -4.93
N VAL A 362 23.52 4.28 -6.02
CA VAL A 362 23.19 2.86 -6.11
C VAL A 362 23.84 2.21 -7.32
N ASP A 363 24.07 0.90 -7.20
CA ASP A 363 24.56 0.05 -8.28
C ASP A 363 23.43 -0.89 -8.69
N TYR A 364 23.21 -1.06 -9.99
CA TYR A 364 22.16 -1.92 -10.51
C TYR A 364 22.50 -2.45 -11.91
N VAL A 365 21.77 -3.47 -12.33
CA VAL A 365 21.87 -4.04 -13.67
C VAL A 365 20.68 -3.59 -14.54
N ILE A 366 20.97 -3.20 -15.78
CA ILE A 366 19.96 -2.92 -16.83
C ILE A 366 20.19 -3.82 -18.04
N VAL A 367 19.16 -3.99 -18.86
CA VAL A 367 19.25 -4.69 -20.15
C VAL A 367 19.71 -3.71 -21.23
N ARG A 368 20.81 -4.03 -21.94
CA ARG A 368 21.32 -3.24 -23.07
C ARG A 368 20.30 -3.26 -24.21
N GLY A 369 19.79 -2.08 -24.55
CA GLY A 369 18.82 -1.90 -25.64
C GLY A 369 17.41 -2.46 -25.35
N GLY A 370 17.13 -2.87 -24.11
CA GLY A 370 15.89 -3.54 -23.74
C GLY A 370 14.71 -2.57 -23.57
N ASP A 371 13.59 -2.91 -24.21
CA ASP A 371 12.26 -2.30 -24.07
C ASP A 371 11.33 -3.25 -23.30
N PHE A 372 10.20 -2.74 -22.78
CA PHE A 372 9.17 -3.51 -22.06
C PHE A 372 8.60 -4.72 -22.84
N ASN A 373 8.85 -4.79 -24.15
CA ASN A 373 8.27 -5.78 -25.06
C ASN A 373 9.11 -7.04 -25.28
N ASP A 374 10.28 -7.17 -24.65
CA ASP A 374 11.13 -8.34 -24.84
C ASP A 374 10.45 -9.63 -24.38
N GLN A 375 10.55 -10.67 -25.21
CA GLN A 375 9.95 -11.97 -24.92
C GLN A 375 10.71 -12.64 -23.75
N PRO A 376 10.03 -13.40 -22.88
CA PRO A 376 10.63 -14.00 -21.69
C PRO A 376 11.93 -14.79 -21.92
N ALA A 377 12.07 -15.41 -23.09
CA ALA A 377 13.20 -16.24 -23.51
C ALA A 377 14.30 -15.51 -24.31
N MET A 378 14.24 -14.18 -24.47
CA MET A 378 15.28 -13.43 -25.17
C MET A 378 16.57 -13.39 -24.35
N PRO A 379 17.75 -13.60 -24.98
CA PRO A 379 19.04 -13.35 -24.32
C PRO A 379 19.10 -11.92 -23.80
N VAL A 380 19.40 -11.78 -22.52
CA VAL A 380 19.51 -10.48 -21.86
C VAL A 380 20.98 -10.08 -21.94
N ASP A 381 21.32 -9.15 -22.84
CA ASP A 381 22.62 -8.47 -22.76
C ASP A 381 22.49 -7.42 -21.65
N THR A 382 23.37 -7.46 -20.65
CA THR A 382 23.24 -6.64 -19.46
C THR A 382 24.39 -5.64 -19.32
N ILE A 383 24.09 -4.49 -18.70
CA ILE A 383 25.07 -3.49 -18.30
C ILE A 383 24.99 -3.34 -16.78
N GLU A 384 26.14 -3.46 -16.11
CA GLU A 384 26.28 -3.05 -14.72
C GLU A 384 26.47 -1.53 -14.69
N VAL A 385 25.57 -0.85 -13.99
CA VAL A 385 25.61 0.59 -13.76
C VAL A 385 26.02 0.80 -12.32
N THR A 386 27.07 1.59 -12.10
CA THR A 386 27.60 1.87 -10.76
C THR A 386 27.56 3.36 -10.47
N GLY A 387 27.29 3.74 -9.22
CA GLY A 387 27.33 5.15 -8.82
C GLY A 387 26.15 6.00 -9.32
N ALA A 388 25.03 5.38 -9.68
CA ALA A 388 23.88 6.05 -10.28
C ALA A 388 22.89 6.61 -9.24
N ARG A 389 22.00 7.50 -9.68
CA ARG A 389 20.98 8.11 -8.80
C ARG A 389 19.79 7.19 -8.58
N LEU A 390 19.27 7.11 -7.35
CA LEU A 390 17.98 6.47 -7.07
C LEU A 390 16.89 7.54 -6.89
N MET A 391 15.96 7.65 -7.83
CA MET A 391 14.85 8.61 -7.81
C MET A 391 13.66 8.04 -7.02
N LYS A 392 13.71 8.19 -5.70
CA LYS A 392 12.73 7.64 -4.75
C LYS A 392 12.37 8.61 -3.61
N LYS A 393 13.23 9.58 -3.31
CA LYS A 393 13.12 10.44 -2.12
C LYS A 393 11.91 11.38 -2.25
N PRO A 394 10.85 11.24 -1.43
CA PRO A 394 9.73 12.16 -1.45
C PRO A 394 10.13 13.53 -0.89
N VAL A 395 9.89 14.59 -1.64
CA VAL A 395 10.15 15.99 -1.22
C VAL A 395 8.85 16.78 -1.32
N ALA A 396 8.41 17.36 -0.21
CA ALA A 396 7.27 18.26 -0.21
C ALA A 396 7.62 19.56 -0.93
N VAL A 397 6.77 19.94 -1.90
CA VAL A 397 6.85 21.21 -2.62
C VAL A 397 6.00 22.25 -1.90
N THR A 398 4.78 21.86 -1.50
CA THR A 398 3.83 22.72 -0.79
C THR A 398 3.35 22.03 0.48
N LEU A 399 3.37 22.77 1.59
CA LEU A 399 3.04 22.28 2.92
C LEU A 399 1.90 23.07 3.55
N ARG A 400 1.02 22.39 4.30
CA ARG A 400 -0.05 22.98 5.12
C ARG A 400 0.05 22.53 6.56
N ASP A 401 -0.29 23.42 7.49
CA ASP A 401 -0.26 23.07 8.91
C ASP A 401 -1.40 22.09 9.25
N ARG A 402 -1.05 21.05 10.01
CA ARG A 402 -2.03 20.08 10.51
C ARG A 402 -2.97 20.74 11.53
N PRO A 403 -4.29 20.68 11.34
CA PRO A 403 -5.24 21.17 12.34
C PRO A 403 -5.45 20.15 13.46
N TRP A 404 -6.02 20.61 14.57
CA TRP A 404 -6.51 19.74 15.64
C TRP A 404 -7.73 18.94 15.16
N ALA A 405 -8.63 19.59 14.42
CA ALA A 405 -9.77 18.94 13.78
C ALA A 405 -10.19 19.67 12.50
N TYR A 406 -10.76 18.93 11.57
CA TYR A 406 -11.49 19.48 10.43
C TYR A 406 -12.98 19.59 10.77
N VAL A 407 -13.67 20.59 10.23
CA VAL A 407 -15.12 20.81 10.43
C VAL A 407 -15.81 20.80 9.07
N LEU A 408 -16.82 19.94 8.93
CA LEU A 408 -17.60 19.76 7.71
C LEU A 408 -19.07 20.15 7.94
N PRO A 409 -19.77 20.71 6.93
CA PRO A 409 -21.20 21.00 7.02
C PRO A 409 -22.01 19.76 7.42
N ARG A 410 -23.06 19.95 8.23
CA ARG A 410 -23.93 18.86 8.72
C ARG A 410 -24.59 18.00 7.64
N ASP A 411 -24.69 18.54 6.43
CA ASP A 411 -25.31 17.87 5.28
C ASP A 411 -24.24 17.30 4.31
N ALA A 412 -22.96 17.27 4.70
CA ALA A 412 -21.86 16.65 3.94
C ALA A 412 -21.86 15.11 4.06
N GLU A 413 -23.03 14.49 3.90
CA GLU A 413 -23.27 13.07 4.18
C GLU A 413 -22.37 12.14 3.35
N ASP A 414 -22.17 12.42 2.06
CA ASP A 414 -21.35 11.58 1.17
C ASP A 414 -19.86 11.60 1.52
N ALA A 415 -19.36 12.74 2.00
CA ALA A 415 -17.98 12.89 2.47
C ALA A 415 -17.80 12.12 3.79
N VAL A 416 -18.72 12.29 4.74
CA VAL A 416 -18.69 11.58 6.03
C VAL A 416 -18.85 10.08 5.84
N ALA A 417 -19.74 9.63 4.96
CA ALA A 417 -19.88 8.22 4.63
C ALA A 417 -18.58 7.63 4.06
N LEU A 418 -17.82 8.38 3.24
CA LEU A 418 -16.52 7.94 2.75
C LEU A 418 -15.49 7.82 3.90
N LEU A 419 -15.42 8.81 4.79
CA LEU A 419 -14.53 8.76 5.96
C LEU A 419 -14.84 7.54 6.84
N LEU A 420 -16.11 7.33 7.18
CA LEU A 420 -16.56 6.20 8.00
C LEU A 420 -16.24 4.85 7.35
N ARG A 421 -16.27 4.75 6.00
CA ARG A 421 -15.86 3.52 5.30
C ARG A 421 -14.40 3.14 5.55
N HIS A 422 -13.52 4.10 5.83
CA HIS A 422 -12.13 3.80 6.21
C HIS A 422 -11.97 3.44 7.69
N GLY A 423 -13.01 3.61 8.52
CA GLY A 423 -12.92 3.53 9.97
C GLY A 423 -12.43 4.82 10.61
N ILE A 424 -12.45 5.95 9.89
CA ILE A 424 -12.11 7.26 10.47
C ILE A 424 -13.17 7.65 11.50
N THR A 425 -12.70 8.05 12.68
CA THR A 425 -13.55 8.58 13.73
C THR A 425 -14.08 9.96 13.33
N VAL A 426 -15.41 10.08 13.29
CA VAL A 426 -16.13 11.33 13.02
C VAL A 426 -17.05 11.62 14.20
N GLU A 427 -17.06 12.86 14.65
CA GLU A 427 -17.94 13.38 15.67
C GLU A 427 -19.00 14.30 15.06
N GLN A 428 -20.12 14.46 15.76
CA GLN A 428 -21.20 15.36 15.40
C GLN A 428 -21.56 16.25 16.59
N LEU A 429 -21.65 17.56 16.36
CA LEU A 429 -22.01 18.53 17.39
C LEU A 429 -23.45 18.33 17.89
N LEU A 430 -23.64 18.32 19.21
CA LEU A 430 -24.95 18.14 19.86
C LEU A 430 -25.72 19.45 20.03
N GLU A 431 -25.00 20.58 20.09
CA GLU A 431 -25.57 21.92 20.22
C GLU A 431 -24.82 22.92 19.33
N PRO A 432 -25.43 24.07 18.99
CA PRO A 432 -24.73 25.11 18.25
C PRO A 432 -23.53 25.67 19.02
N VAL A 433 -22.46 26.01 18.31
CA VAL A 433 -21.23 26.57 18.89
C VAL A 433 -20.61 27.62 17.96
N THR A 434 -20.01 28.65 18.54
CA THR A 434 -19.21 29.64 17.81
C THR A 434 -17.73 29.27 17.94
N LEU A 435 -17.03 29.11 16.81
CA LEU A 435 -15.63 28.67 16.78
C LEU A 435 -14.77 29.66 16.00
N GLU A 436 -13.53 29.84 16.45
CA GLU A 436 -12.48 30.40 15.60
C GLU A 436 -11.93 29.27 14.70
N VAL A 437 -11.98 29.48 13.39
CA VAL A 437 -11.56 28.49 12.40
C VAL A 437 -10.69 29.13 11.34
N GLN A 438 -9.81 28.32 10.75
CA GLN A 438 -9.16 28.64 9.48
C GLN A 438 -9.92 28.03 8.30
N ALA A 439 -9.89 28.71 7.16
CA ALA A 439 -10.35 28.16 5.89
C ALA A 439 -9.57 28.79 4.73
N TYR A 440 -9.67 28.18 3.56
CA TYR A 440 -9.10 28.72 2.33
C TYR A 440 -10.13 29.57 1.60
N THR A 441 -9.70 30.74 1.12
CA THR A 441 -10.43 31.41 0.04
C THR A 441 -10.29 30.60 -1.26
N VAL A 442 -11.29 30.64 -2.12
CA VAL A 442 -11.30 29.93 -3.40
C VAL A 442 -10.83 30.90 -4.49
N ALA A 443 -9.62 30.68 -4.99
CA ALA A 443 -9.07 31.42 -6.13
C ALA A 443 -9.64 30.91 -7.47
N GLY A 444 -9.98 29.62 -7.53
CA GLY A 444 -10.53 28.98 -8.71
C GLY A 444 -11.07 27.59 -8.42
N VAL A 445 -11.90 27.09 -9.34
CA VAL A 445 -12.40 25.71 -9.32
C VAL A 445 -12.17 25.14 -10.70
N GLU A 446 -11.44 24.03 -10.76
CA GLU A 446 -11.14 23.33 -11.99
C GLU A 446 -11.79 21.95 -12.01
N HIS A 447 -12.21 21.56 -13.20
CA HIS A 447 -12.67 20.21 -13.47
C HIS A 447 -11.73 19.58 -14.48
N GLU A 448 -11.09 18.49 -14.09
CA GLU A 448 -10.17 17.73 -14.94
C GLU A 448 -10.60 16.27 -15.02
N ARG A 449 -10.11 15.58 -16.05
CA ARG A 449 -10.31 14.13 -16.14
C ARG A 449 -9.21 13.47 -15.32
N GLN A 450 -9.57 12.47 -14.52
CA GLN A 450 -8.61 11.61 -13.85
C GLN A 450 -8.71 10.19 -14.38
N TYR A 451 -7.62 9.42 -14.32
CA TYR A 451 -7.63 8.02 -14.74
C TYR A 451 -8.72 7.24 -14.00
N ASN A 452 -9.62 6.59 -14.76
CA ASN A 452 -10.85 5.94 -14.28
C ASN A 452 -11.82 6.83 -13.50
N HIS A 453 -11.86 8.13 -13.79
CA HIS A 453 -12.83 9.07 -13.25
C HIS A 453 -13.13 10.21 -14.25
N GLN A 454 -14.38 10.39 -14.68
CA GLN A 454 -14.68 11.27 -15.82
C GLN A 454 -14.44 12.76 -15.55
N ALA A 455 -14.70 13.23 -14.34
CA ALA A 455 -14.44 14.61 -13.94
C ALA A 455 -14.20 14.64 -12.43
N VAL A 456 -13.05 15.12 -11.99
CA VAL A 456 -12.74 15.41 -10.59
C VAL A 456 -12.87 16.92 -10.35
N THR A 457 -12.96 17.34 -9.09
CA THR A 457 -13.04 18.78 -8.77
C THR A 457 -11.83 19.24 -7.96
N ARG A 458 -11.01 20.13 -8.52
CA ARG A 458 -9.87 20.74 -7.82
C ARG A 458 -10.21 22.15 -7.38
N ILE A 459 -10.06 22.44 -6.09
CA ILE A 459 -10.10 23.81 -5.58
C ILE A 459 -8.69 24.39 -5.69
N GLN A 460 -8.54 25.49 -6.42
CA GLN A 460 -7.37 26.34 -6.33
C GLN A 460 -7.56 27.25 -5.13
N VAL A 461 -6.74 27.06 -4.10
CA VAL A 461 -6.82 27.89 -2.89
C VAL A 461 -6.16 29.25 -3.13
N GLY A 462 -6.73 30.28 -2.51
CA GLY A 462 -6.11 31.58 -2.33
C GLY A 462 -5.49 31.68 -0.94
N ASP A 463 -5.83 32.75 -0.22
CA ASP A 463 -5.36 33.00 1.14
C ASP A 463 -5.98 32.06 2.17
N VAL A 464 -5.19 31.74 3.21
CA VAL A 464 -5.71 31.20 4.47
C VAL A 464 -6.27 32.35 5.28
N ILE A 465 -7.54 32.26 5.66
CA ILE A 465 -8.19 33.24 6.54
C ILE A 465 -8.53 32.62 7.89
N THR A 466 -8.43 33.42 8.94
CA THR A 466 -8.96 33.09 10.27
C THR A 466 -10.25 33.87 10.48
N GLN A 467 -11.31 33.19 10.90
CA GLN A 467 -12.60 33.83 11.16
C GLN A 467 -13.33 33.16 12.32
N THR A 468 -14.16 33.94 13.01
CA THR A 468 -15.13 33.43 13.98
C THR A 468 -16.42 33.08 13.24
N ARG A 469 -16.93 31.85 13.42
CA ARG A 469 -18.12 31.35 12.71
C ARG A 469 -19.01 30.53 13.62
N ASP A 470 -20.32 30.69 13.44
CA ASP A 470 -21.34 29.87 14.10
C ASP A 470 -21.55 28.57 13.34
N PHE A 471 -21.55 27.46 14.08
CA PHE A 471 -21.84 26.12 13.58
C PHE A 471 -23.08 25.57 14.30
N PRO A 472 -24.11 25.12 13.58
CA PRO A 472 -25.30 24.54 14.20
C PRO A 472 -25.02 23.13 14.75
N ALA A 473 -25.92 22.64 15.61
CA ALA A 473 -26.00 21.23 15.93
C ALA A 473 -26.12 20.38 14.64
N GLY A 474 -25.50 19.20 14.66
CA GLY A 474 -25.40 18.30 13.51
C GLY A 474 -24.14 18.50 12.66
N THR A 475 -23.40 19.60 12.82
CA THR A 475 -22.12 19.82 12.11
C THR A 475 -21.12 18.73 12.49
N TYR A 476 -20.37 18.25 11.49
CA TYR A 476 -19.39 17.19 11.69
C TYR A 476 -18.03 17.78 12.08
N VAL A 477 -17.35 17.08 12.99
CA VAL A 477 -16.00 17.38 13.45
C VAL A 477 -15.17 16.11 13.26
N VAL A 478 -14.02 16.23 12.61
CA VAL A 478 -13.12 15.10 12.34
C VAL A 478 -11.79 15.39 13.02
N PRO A 479 -11.57 14.86 14.24
CA PRO A 479 -10.31 15.04 14.96
C PRO A 479 -9.16 14.42 14.19
N THR A 480 -8.00 15.08 14.16
CA THR A 480 -6.79 14.48 13.58
C THR A 480 -6.03 13.61 14.59
N SER A 481 -6.38 13.69 15.88
CA SER A 481 -5.83 12.87 16.97
C SER A 481 -6.44 11.46 17.00
N GLN A 482 -6.17 10.69 15.96
CA GLN A 482 -6.56 9.29 15.83
C GLN A 482 -5.50 8.54 15.04
N TYR A 483 -5.45 7.21 15.12
CA TYR A 483 -4.41 6.44 14.43
C TYR A 483 -4.48 6.58 12.89
N LEU A 484 -5.62 7.00 12.34
CA LEU A 484 -5.79 7.34 10.92
C LEU A 484 -5.54 8.83 10.61
N GLY A 485 -5.00 9.60 11.56
CA GLY A 485 -4.85 11.06 11.44
C GLY A 485 -4.04 11.53 10.23
N ARG A 486 -3.09 10.72 9.73
CA ARG A 486 -2.38 10.97 8.47
C ARG A 486 -3.34 10.89 7.27
N LEU A 487 -4.14 9.82 7.19
CA LEU A 487 -5.17 9.67 6.16
C LEU A 487 -6.26 10.75 6.27
N VAL A 488 -6.70 11.10 7.48
CA VAL A 488 -7.67 12.20 7.71
C VAL A 488 -7.18 13.50 7.08
N ALA A 489 -5.94 13.88 7.39
CA ALA A 489 -5.32 15.09 6.85
C ALA A 489 -5.27 15.06 5.32
N HIS A 490 -4.90 13.91 4.74
CA HIS A 490 -4.85 13.76 3.29
C HIS A 490 -6.26 13.80 2.65
N MET A 491 -7.28 13.26 3.31
CA MET A 491 -8.64 13.21 2.74
C MET A 491 -9.42 14.53 2.90
N LEU A 492 -8.99 15.43 3.78
CA LEU A 492 -9.72 16.65 4.13
C LEU A 492 -8.97 17.96 3.83
N GLU A 493 -7.67 17.89 3.56
CA GLU A 493 -6.93 19.03 3.02
C GLU A 493 -7.23 19.18 1.52
N VAL A 494 -7.86 20.29 1.14
CA VAL A 494 -8.55 20.46 -0.15
C VAL A 494 -7.64 20.53 -1.37
N GLU A 495 -6.34 20.75 -1.15
CA GLU A 495 -5.31 20.82 -2.20
C GLU A 495 -4.67 19.46 -2.53
N THR A 496 -4.82 18.48 -1.66
CA THR A 496 -4.27 17.13 -1.88
C THR A 496 -4.97 16.46 -3.08
N GLU A 497 -4.32 15.48 -3.69
CA GLU A 497 -4.85 14.83 -4.89
C GLU A 497 -5.94 13.78 -4.62
N ASP A 498 -6.20 13.40 -3.36
CA ASP A 498 -7.14 12.32 -3.00
C ASP A 498 -8.13 12.72 -1.87
N ASN A 499 -8.61 13.96 -1.89
CA ASN A 499 -9.58 14.45 -0.88
C ASN A 499 -11.05 14.29 -1.28
N VAL A 500 -11.95 14.51 -0.32
CA VAL A 500 -13.41 14.38 -0.50
C VAL A 500 -14.00 15.35 -1.53
N VAL A 501 -13.39 16.52 -1.75
CA VAL A 501 -13.78 17.46 -2.80
C VAL A 501 -13.30 16.95 -4.16
N TYR A 502 -12.04 16.51 -4.24
CA TYR A 502 -11.44 15.94 -5.45
C TYR A 502 -12.30 14.79 -6.02
N TRP A 503 -12.81 13.93 -5.14
CA TRP A 503 -13.68 12.81 -5.47
C TRP A 503 -15.18 13.11 -5.47
N ASN A 504 -15.56 14.38 -5.69
CA ASN A 504 -16.94 14.82 -5.92
C ASN A 504 -17.93 14.49 -4.79
N ARG A 505 -17.47 14.32 -3.55
CA ARG A 505 -18.33 14.06 -2.38
C ARG A 505 -18.86 15.33 -1.72
N MET A 506 -18.45 16.49 -2.22
CA MET A 506 -18.83 17.80 -1.68
C MET A 506 -19.19 18.84 -2.76
N ASP A 507 -19.49 18.44 -3.99
CA ASP A 507 -19.71 19.36 -5.13
C ASP A 507 -20.79 20.42 -4.86
N ALA A 508 -21.85 20.07 -4.11
CA ALA A 508 -22.93 20.99 -3.75
C ALA A 508 -22.49 22.18 -2.89
N TRP A 509 -21.32 22.08 -2.24
CA TRP A 509 -20.80 23.06 -1.28
C TRP A 509 -19.73 23.97 -1.88
N ILE A 510 -19.27 23.67 -3.09
CA ILE A 510 -18.21 24.43 -3.73
C ILE A 510 -18.80 25.76 -4.23
N PRO A 511 -18.22 26.91 -3.86
CA PRO A 511 -18.70 28.21 -4.31
C PRO A 511 -18.71 28.30 -5.83
N ARG A 512 -19.79 28.86 -6.41
CA ARG A 512 -19.85 29.07 -7.85
C ARG A 512 -18.93 30.23 -8.26
N PRO A 513 -18.18 30.12 -9.37
CA PRO A 513 -17.40 31.23 -9.90
C PRO A 513 -18.28 32.47 -10.14
N GLY A 514 -17.86 33.63 -9.63
CA GLY A 514 -18.54 34.92 -9.86
C GLY A 514 -19.78 35.20 -9.00
N THR A 515 -20.13 34.32 -8.05
CA THR A 515 -21.24 34.57 -7.11
C THR A 515 -20.70 34.97 -5.73
N THR A 516 -20.07 36.14 -5.61
CA THR A 516 -19.83 36.74 -4.28
C THR A 516 -21.07 37.53 -3.87
N SER A 517 -21.90 36.96 -2.99
CA SER A 517 -22.97 37.73 -2.36
C SER A 517 -22.38 38.59 -1.25
N GLY A 518 -22.42 39.92 -1.37
CA GLY A 518 -22.10 40.83 -0.27
C GLY A 518 -20.62 41.20 -0.09
N GLY A 519 -19.74 40.85 -1.03
CA GLY A 519 -18.32 41.27 -1.00
C GLY A 519 -17.40 40.39 -0.14
N GLU A 520 -17.91 39.35 0.50
CA GLU A 520 -17.09 38.35 1.17
C GLU A 520 -16.45 37.38 0.15
N PRO A 521 -15.19 36.97 0.36
CA PRO A 521 -14.53 36.01 -0.52
C PRO A 521 -15.22 34.64 -0.44
N ALA A 522 -15.24 33.93 -1.57
CA ALA A 522 -15.69 32.54 -1.62
C ALA A 522 -14.75 31.66 -0.76
N ILE A 523 -15.30 30.81 0.10
CA ILE A 523 -14.54 29.97 1.04
C ILE A 523 -14.72 28.48 0.73
N ALA A 524 -13.64 27.71 0.81
CA ALA A 524 -13.70 26.26 0.66
C ALA A 524 -14.56 25.62 1.77
N PRO A 525 -15.35 24.58 1.50
CA PRO A 525 -16.38 24.08 2.41
C PRO A 525 -15.85 23.19 3.55
N ILE A 526 -14.55 23.24 3.84
CA ILE A 526 -13.90 22.49 4.92
C ILE A 526 -13.12 23.50 5.78
N TYR A 527 -13.43 23.54 7.06
CA TYR A 527 -12.79 24.45 8.02
C TYR A 527 -11.82 23.69 8.92
N LYS A 528 -10.89 24.41 9.52
CA LYS A 528 -9.81 23.89 10.37
C LYS A 528 -9.88 24.53 11.74
N ILE A 529 -9.99 23.72 12.79
CA ILE A 529 -9.77 24.16 14.17
C ILE A 529 -8.29 23.94 14.47
N MET A 530 -7.56 25.02 14.75
CA MET A 530 -6.09 24.95 14.94
C MET A 530 -5.69 24.73 16.41
N THR A 531 -6.62 24.92 17.35
CA THR A 531 -6.35 24.83 18.78
C THR A 531 -7.23 23.74 19.41
N PRO A 532 -6.70 22.95 20.37
CA PRO A 532 -7.51 21.99 21.11
C PRO A 532 -8.73 22.67 21.71
N THR A 533 -9.92 22.18 21.36
CA THR A 533 -11.19 22.80 21.71
C THR A 533 -12.12 21.76 22.30
N VAL A 534 -12.69 22.03 23.48
CA VAL A 534 -13.71 21.15 24.06
C VAL A 534 -15.04 21.41 23.37
N LEU A 535 -15.62 20.35 22.79
CA LEU A 535 -16.87 20.41 22.04
C LEU A 535 -17.90 19.47 22.67
N SER A 536 -19.16 19.89 22.67
CA SER A 536 -20.29 19.03 23.00
C SER A 536 -20.66 18.24 21.75
N SER A 537 -20.14 17.02 21.63
CA SER A 537 -20.25 16.17 20.44
C SER A 537 -20.52 14.70 20.81
N SER A 538 -20.98 13.92 19.83
CA SER A 538 -21.08 12.46 19.92
C SER A 538 -20.47 11.80 18.69
N LEU A 539 -20.00 10.56 18.82
CA LEU A 539 -19.51 9.77 17.70
C LEU A 539 -20.63 9.53 16.67
N VAL A 540 -20.26 9.57 15.39
CA VAL A 540 -21.13 9.19 14.28
C VAL A 540 -20.98 7.70 14.04
N GLU A 541 -22.07 6.95 14.19
CA GLU A 541 -22.09 5.53 13.90
C GLU A 541 -22.09 5.27 12.38
N PRO A 542 -21.34 4.27 11.88
CA PRO A 542 -21.47 3.80 10.51
C PRO A 542 -22.92 3.35 10.23
N ARG A 543 -23.51 3.83 9.14
CA ARG A 543 -24.88 3.45 8.70
C ARG A 543 -24.87 2.26 7.75
#